data_AF-A0A7R9EYR1-F1
#
_entry.id   AF-A0A7R9EYR1-F1
#
_cell.length_a   1.000
_cell.length_b   1.000
_cell.length_c   1.000
_cell.angle_alpha   90.00
_cell.angle_beta   90.00
_cell.angle_gamma   90.00
#
_symmetry.space_group_name_H-M   'P 1'
#
loop_
_entity.id
_entity.type
_entity.pdbx_description
1 polymer ?
#
loop_
_entity_poly.entity_id
_entity_poly.type
_entity_poly.pdbx_seq_one_letter_code
_entity_poly.pdbx_strand_id
1 'polypeptide(L)'
;MVDPCIKKMQEQVQVELRAAVSYLAMGAHFSKDTVNRPGFAKLFFDAASEEREHSIKIIEYLLMRGNLTSKLGHLIKNPMPVKESWETGVEALKDALGLETNVTLKIRDIIKECETPTTKCKDGVDCEQTYDFNDYHLVDYLTGDFLEEQYRGQRDLAGKVSTLEKMMKTQGALGEFLFDKKLLNGEP
;
A
#
# COMPACT_ATOMS: atom_id res chain seq x y z
N MET A 1 -9.52 -15.01 16.02
CA MET A 1 -8.36 -14.11 15.91
C MET A 1 -7.98 -13.67 17.31
N VAL A 2 -6.69 -13.50 17.59
CA VAL A 2 -6.20 -12.98 18.87
C VAL A 2 -5.94 -11.47 18.81
N ASP A 3 -5.98 -10.78 19.94
CA ASP A 3 -5.89 -9.32 20.03
C ASP A 3 -4.66 -8.72 19.32
N PRO A 4 -3.43 -9.27 19.42
CA PRO A 4 -2.27 -8.74 18.70
C PRO A 4 -2.47 -8.72 17.18
N CYS A 5 -3.09 -9.76 16.66
CA CYS A 5 -3.36 -9.93 15.24
C CYS A 5 -4.49 -8.99 14.77
N ILE A 6 -5.58 -8.89 15.54
CA ILE A 6 -6.68 -7.95 15.27
C ILE A 6 -6.16 -6.52 15.22
N LYS A 7 -5.34 -6.12 16.20
CA LYS A 7 -4.79 -4.77 16.27
C LYS A 7 -3.94 -4.44 15.06
N LYS A 8 -3.06 -5.34 14.63
CA LYS A 8 -2.23 -5.13 13.44
C LYS A 8 -3.04 -5.04 12.15
N MET A 9 -4.08 -5.86 12.00
CA MET A 9 -5.02 -5.76 10.87
C MET A 9 -5.76 -4.41 10.86
N GLN A 10 -6.20 -3.93 12.03
CA GLN A 10 -6.81 -2.59 12.15
C GLN A 10 -5.84 -1.47 11.80
N GLU A 11 -4.57 -1.58 12.22
CA GLU A 11 -3.51 -0.64 11.84
C GLU A 11 -3.26 -0.67 10.33
N GLN A 12 -3.32 -1.85 9.69
CA GLN A 12 -3.12 -2.00 8.26
C GLN A 12 -4.20 -1.29 7.43
N VAL A 13 -5.46 -1.27 7.88
CA VAL A 13 -6.51 -0.47 7.22
C VAL A 13 -6.09 0.99 7.08
N GLN A 14 -5.46 1.56 8.11
CA GLN A 14 -4.97 2.93 8.07
C GLN A 14 -3.75 3.10 7.14
N VAL A 15 -2.91 2.07 7.02
CA VAL A 15 -1.78 2.04 6.10
C VAL A 15 -2.28 2.10 4.65
N GLU A 16 -3.23 1.24 4.27
CA GLU A 16 -3.79 1.22 2.90
C GLU A 16 -4.54 2.51 2.58
N LEU A 17 -5.32 3.05 3.53
CA LEU A 17 -6.00 4.34 3.33
C LEU A 17 -5.01 5.50 3.15
N ARG A 18 -3.87 5.47 3.85
CA ARG A 18 -2.81 6.47 3.66
C ARG A 18 -2.11 6.29 2.31
N ALA A 19 -1.93 5.06 1.86
CA ALA A 19 -1.41 4.77 0.52
C ALA A 19 -2.37 5.29 -0.56
N ALA A 20 -3.66 4.99 -0.44
CA ALA A 20 -4.72 5.48 -1.33
C ALA A 20 -4.72 7.01 -1.46
N VAL A 21 -4.67 7.74 -0.34
CA VAL A 21 -4.61 9.22 -0.38
C VAL A 21 -3.29 9.73 -0.94
N SER A 22 -2.18 9.03 -0.70
CA SER A 22 -0.88 9.41 -1.28
C SER A 22 -0.88 9.25 -2.81
N TYR A 23 -1.44 8.16 -3.33
CA TYR A 23 -1.65 7.97 -4.76
C TYR A 23 -2.65 8.96 -5.35
N LEU A 24 -3.70 9.31 -4.61
CA LEU A 24 -4.63 10.36 -5.04
C LEU A 24 -3.91 11.71 -5.22
N ALA A 25 -3.00 12.05 -4.30
CA ALA A 25 -2.17 13.26 -4.41
C ALA A 25 -1.21 13.19 -5.61
N MET A 26 -0.62 12.02 -5.90
CA MET A 26 0.19 11.81 -7.11
C MET A 26 -0.65 12.02 -8.38
N GLY A 27 -1.83 11.39 -8.47
CA GLY A 27 -2.74 11.55 -9.60
C GLY A 27 -3.16 13.01 -9.82
N ALA A 28 -3.52 13.71 -8.74
CA ALA A 28 -3.85 15.13 -8.78
C ALA A 28 -2.66 15.99 -9.25
N HIS A 29 -1.44 15.70 -8.77
CA HIS A 29 -0.25 16.41 -9.19
C HIS A 29 -0.01 16.35 -10.70
N PHE A 30 -0.07 15.15 -11.29
CA PHE A 30 0.16 14.95 -12.72
C PHE A 30 -1.01 15.45 -13.60
N SER A 31 -2.17 15.69 -12.99
CA SER A 31 -3.34 16.29 -13.64
C SER A 31 -3.28 17.81 -13.76
N LYS A 32 -2.37 18.50 -13.03
CA LYS A 32 -2.20 19.95 -13.14
C LYS A 32 -1.86 20.34 -14.57
N ASP A 33 -2.41 21.45 -15.06
CA ASP A 33 -2.12 22.03 -16.38
C ASP A 33 -0.62 22.30 -16.62
N THR A 34 0.09 22.72 -15.57
CA THR A 34 1.53 22.99 -15.55
C THR A 34 2.41 21.73 -15.57
N VAL A 35 1.86 20.54 -15.33
CA VAL A 35 2.57 19.25 -15.39
C VAL A 35 2.09 18.42 -16.59
N ASN A 36 0.77 18.25 -16.71
CA ASN A 36 0.05 17.63 -17.82
C ASN A 36 0.66 16.29 -18.28
N ARG A 37 0.53 15.28 -17.41
CA ARG A 37 0.94 13.89 -17.66
C ARG A 37 -0.25 12.95 -17.41
N PRO A 38 -1.22 12.89 -18.34
CA PRO A 38 -2.45 12.13 -18.16
C PRO A 38 -2.26 10.62 -17.99
N GLY A 39 -1.21 10.03 -18.56
CA GLY A 39 -0.88 8.62 -18.37
C GLY A 39 -0.42 8.32 -16.95
N PHE A 40 0.43 9.17 -16.37
CA PHE A 40 0.79 9.11 -14.95
C PHE A 40 -0.41 9.39 -14.04
N ALA A 41 -1.22 10.40 -14.38
CA ALA A 41 -2.42 10.71 -13.61
C ALA A 41 -3.36 9.50 -13.53
N LYS A 42 -3.63 8.86 -14.68
CA LYS A 42 -4.44 7.63 -14.73
C LYS A 42 -3.83 6.51 -13.89
N LEU A 43 -2.53 6.23 -14.07
CA LEU A 43 -1.82 5.20 -13.31
C LEU A 43 -2.01 5.38 -11.79
N PHE A 44 -1.82 6.60 -11.29
CA PHE A 44 -1.91 6.83 -9.85
C PHE A 44 -3.34 6.96 -9.33
N PHE A 45 -4.32 7.38 -10.14
CA PHE A 45 -5.73 7.29 -9.73
C PHE A 45 -6.24 5.85 -9.70
N ASP A 46 -5.78 5.01 -10.62
CA ASP A 46 -6.07 3.57 -10.60
C ASP A 46 -5.46 2.94 -9.34
N ALA A 47 -4.18 3.22 -9.04
CA ALA A 47 -3.52 2.76 -7.81
C ALA A 47 -4.22 3.27 -6.53
N ALA A 48 -4.67 4.53 -6.50
CA ALA A 48 -5.43 5.07 -5.36
C ALA A 48 -6.73 4.30 -5.12
N SER A 49 -7.38 3.85 -6.20
CA SER A 49 -8.60 3.05 -6.12
C SER A 49 -8.30 1.63 -5.65
N GLU A 50 -7.22 1.02 -6.15
CA GLU A 50 -6.75 -0.30 -5.72
C GLU A 50 -6.43 -0.35 -4.23
N GLU A 51 -5.68 0.62 -3.70
CA GLU A 51 -5.38 0.68 -2.26
C GLU A 51 -6.61 0.90 -1.38
N ARG A 52 -7.61 1.62 -1.90
CA ARG A 52 -8.90 1.73 -1.23
C ARG A 52 -9.59 0.36 -1.18
N GLU A 53 -9.56 -0.42 -2.25
CA GLU A 53 -10.10 -1.78 -2.25
C GLU A 53 -9.31 -2.72 -1.32
N HIS A 54 -7.99 -2.59 -1.20
CA HIS A 54 -7.19 -3.30 -0.19
C HIS A 54 -7.69 -3.00 1.23
N SER A 55 -7.94 -1.72 1.54
CA SER A 55 -8.49 -1.33 2.84
C SER A 55 -9.86 -1.99 3.12
N ILE A 56 -10.71 -2.10 2.10
CA ILE A 56 -12.03 -2.73 2.19
C ILE A 56 -11.88 -4.24 2.40
N LYS A 57 -11.05 -4.92 1.61
CA LYS A 57 -10.72 -6.35 1.76
C LYS A 57 -10.31 -6.70 3.19
N ILE A 58 -9.50 -5.86 3.84
CA ILE A 58 -9.07 -6.05 5.24
C ILE A 58 -10.23 -5.87 6.22
N ILE A 59 -11.06 -4.84 6.02
CA ILE A 59 -12.27 -4.59 6.84
C ILE A 59 -13.25 -5.75 6.73
N GLU A 60 -13.53 -6.21 5.51
CA GLU A 60 -14.39 -7.35 5.25
C GLU A 60 -13.86 -8.63 5.89
N TYR A 61 -12.55 -8.88 5.81
CA TYR A 61 -11.94 -10.01 6.49
C TYR A 61 -12.12 -9.94 8.02
N LEU A 62 -11.90 -8.77 8.63
CA LEU A 62 -12.13 -8.58 10.06
C LEU A 62 -13.58 -8.85 10.46
N LEU A 63 -14.54 -8.35 9.67
CA LEU A 63 -15.99 -8.58 9.86
C LEU A 63 -16.36 -10.05 9.69
N MET A 64 -15.85 -10.72 8.66
CA MET A 64 -16.04 -12.16 8.41
C MET A 64 -15.60 -12.99 9.63
N ARG A 65 -14.52 -12.58 10.31
CA ARG A 65 -13.99 -13.24 11.51
C ARG A 65 -14.67 -12.81 12.81
N GLY A 66 -15.76 -12.05 12.75
CA GLY A 66 -16.57 -11.63 13.90
C GLY A 66 -16.02 -10.44 14.69
N ASN A 67 -15.09 -9.67 14.13
CA ASN A 67 -14.52 -8.48 14.77
C ASN A 67 -15.30 -7.20 14.38
N LEU A 68 -14.83 -6.05 14.86
CA LEU A 68 -15.40 -4.71 14.57
C LEU A 68 -16.87 -4.51 15.04
N THR A 69 -17.32 -5.28 16.03
CA THR A 69 -18.72 -5.30 16.50
C THR A 69 -19.16 -4.11 17.37
N SER A 70 -18.24 -3.26 17.82
CA SER A 70 -18.58 -2.19 18.78
C SER A 70 -18.00 -0.80 18.48
N LYS A 71 -16.75 -0.69 18.02
CA LYS A 71 -16.08 0.60 17.81
C LYS A 71 -15.35 0.68 16.46
N LEU A 72 -15.86 1.51 15.55
CA LEU A 72 -15.23 1.86 14.27
C LEU A 72 -14.40 3.15 14.33
N GLY A 73 -14.64 4.02 15.31
CA GLY A 73 -14.13 5.41 15.33
C GLY A 73 -12.61 5.58 15.39
N HIS A 74 -11.84 4.50 15.54
CA HIS A 74 -10.38 4.53 15.50
C HIS A 74 -9.77 3.77 14.31
N LEU A 75 -10.61 3.11 13.50
CA LEU A 75 -10.17 2.32 12.35
C LEU A 75 -9.82 3.21 11.15
N ILE A 76 -10.63 4.25 10.91
CA ILE A 76 -10.47 5.20 9.82
C ILE A 76 -10.19 6.57 10.43
N LYS A 77 -8.93 6.97 10.43
CA LYS A 77 -8.48 8.31 10.84
C LYS A 77 -8.10 9.10 9.60
N ASN A 78 -8.32 10.42 9.64
CA ASN A 78 -8.07 11.34 8.53
C ASN A 78 -6.68 11.13 7.90
N PRO A 79 -6.58 10.42 6.76
CA PRO A 79 -5.29 10.09 6.16
C PRO A 79 -4.77 11.31 5.39
N MET A 80 -3.50 11.63 5.58
CA MET A 80 -2.81 12.68 4.84
C MET A 80 -1.78 12.07 3.88
N PRO A 81 -1.62 12.62 2.67
CA PRO A 81 -0.62 12.14 1.73
C PRO A 81 0.78 12.33 2.33
N VAL A 82 1.72 11.47 1.94
CA VAL A 82 3.12 11.59 2.39
C VAL A 82 3.83 12.80 1.75
N LYS A 83 3.39 13.18 0.53
CA LYS A 83 3.98 14.23 -0.29
C LYS A 83 2.94 14.77 -1.27
N GLU A 84 3.11 16.01 -1.73
CA GLU A 84 2.12 16.72 -2.55
C GLU A 84 2.67 17.22 -3.91
N SER A 85 3.98 17.09 -4.15
CA SER A 85 4.61 17.53 -5.40
C SER A 85 5.79 16.67 -5.79
N TRP A 86 5.97 16.48 -7.09
CA TRP A 86 7.08 15.77 -7.71
C TRP A 86 7.68 16.62 -8.83
N GLU A 87 8.98 16.55 -9.01
CA GLU A 87 9.68 17.24 -10.10
C GLU A 87 9.60 16.44 -11.40
N THR A 88 9.60 15.11 -11.30
CA THR A 88 9.61 14.20 -12.46
C THR A 88 8.77 12.95 -12.19
N GLY A 89 8.29 12.30 -13.26
CA GLY A 89 7.67 10.98 -13.20
C GLY A 89 8.59 9.90 -12.57
N VAL A 90 9.91 10.03 -12.71
CA VAL A 90 10.88 9.10 -12.07
C VAL A 90 10.79 9.20 -10.55
N GLU A 91 10.78 10.42 -10.03
CA GLU A 91 10.67 10.66 -8.59
C GLU A 91 9.37 10.10 -8.05
N ALA A 92 8.24 10.33 -8.74
CA ALA A 92 6.95 9.79 -8.33
C ALA A 92 6.91 8.26 -8.34
N LEU A 93 7.46 7.60 -9.36
CA LEU A 93 7.53 6.14 -9.41
C LEU A 93 8.43 5.55 -8.32
N LYS A 94 9.50 6.25 -7.92
CA LYS A 94 10.35 5.83 -6.79
C LYS A 94 9.62 5.97 -5.46
N ASP A 95 8.89 7.08 -5.28
CA ASP A 95 8.08 7.29 -4.08
C ASP A 95 6.96 6.24 -4.00
N ALA A 96 6.32 5.91 -5.12
CA ALA A 96 5.34 4.81 -5.22
C ALA A 96 5.98 3.45 -4.84
N LEU A 97 7.14 3.11 -5.42
CA LEU A 97 7.83 1.87 -5.08
C LEU A 97 8.22 1.80 -3.59
N GLY A 98 8.63 2.93 -3.01
CA GLY A 98 8.93 3.04 -1.59
C GLY A 98 7.69 2.84 -0.70
N LEU A 99 6.55 3.38 -1.13
CA LEU A 99 5.25 3.16 -0.48
C LEU A 99 4.87 1.67 -0.51
N GLU A 100 4.92 1.03 -1.69
CA GLU A 100 4.61 -0.41 -1.82
C GLU A 100 5.52 -1.30 -0.99
N THR A 101 6.81 -0.95 -0.95
CA THR A 101 7.78 -1.67 -0.12
C THR A 101 7.42 -1.56 1.37
N ASN A 102 6.97 -0.38 1.82
CA ASN A 102 6.54 -0.18 3.20
C ASN A 102 5.28 -1.00 3.53
N VAL A 103 4.24 -0.92 2.68
CA VAL A 103 2.99 -1.69 2.82
C VAL A 103 3.30 -3.19 2.93
N THR A 104 4.17 -3.70 2.05
CA THR A 104 4.59 -5.10 2.03
C THR A 104 5.31 -5.53 3.31
N LEU A 105 6.19 -4.67 3.85
CA LEU A 105 6.84 -4.93 5.13
C LEU A 105 5.83 -5.03 6.26
N LYS A 106 4.80 -4.16 6.27
CA LYS A 106 3.73 -4.21 7.26
C LYS A 106 2.92 -5.50 7.14
N ILE A 107 2.53 -5.91 5.94
CA ILE A 107 1.80 -7.17 5.71
C ILE A 107 2.61 -8.37 6.24
N ARG A 108 3.91 -8.43 5.95
CA ARG A 108 4.82 -9.48 6.48
C ARG A 108 4.89 -9.47 8.00
N ASP A 109 4.85 -8.31 8.62
CA ASP A 109 4.84 -8.16 10.08
C ASP A 109 3.49 -8.53 10.71
N ILE A 110 2.39 -8.49 9.95
CA ILE A 110 1.08 -9.05 10.36
C ILE A 110 1.17 -10.57 10.32
N ILE A 111 1.63 -11.14 9.21
CA ILE A 111 1.76 -12.59 9.01
C ILE A 111 2.55 -13.22 10.16
N LYS A 112 3.75 -12.70 10.47
CA LYS A 112 4.57 -13.22 11.57
C LYS A 112 3.85 -13.18 12.92
N GLU A 113 3.13 -12.10 13.22
CA GLU A 113 2.41 -11.98 14.48
C GLU A 113 1.18 -12.89 14.53
N CYS A 114 0.51 -13.11 13.41
CA CYS A 114 -0.69 -13.96 13.38
C CYS A 114 -0.34 -15.45 13.29
N GLU A 115 0.84 -15.81 12.77
CA GLU A 115 1.37 -17.18 12.76
C GLU A 115 1.94 -17.57 14.14
N THR A 116 2.71 -16.68 14.76
CA THR A 116 3.31 -16.86 16.09
C THR A 116 3.04 -15.64 16.97
N PRO A 117 1.83 -15.50 17.55
CA PRO A 117 1.49 -14.32 18.34
C PRO A 117 2.34 -14.23 19.59
N THR A 118 3.02 -13.10 19.73
CA THR A 118 3.94 -12.87 20.84
C THR A 118 3.22 -12.33 22.06
N THR A 119 3.52 -12.88 23.24
CA THR A 119 3.11 -12.28 24.52
C THR A 119 3.97 -11.04 24.75
N LYS A 120 3.40 -9.83 24.63
CA LYS A 120 4.08 -8.63 25.12
C LYS A 120 3.85 -8.50 26.62
N CYS A 121 4.75 -9.09 27.40
CA CYS A 121 4.89 -8.74 28.82
C CYS A 121 5.35 -7.27 28.88
N LYS A 122 4.59 -6.40 29.55
CA LYS A 122 5.15 -5.11 29.98
C LYS A 122 6.07 -5.39 31.17
N ASP A 123 7.24 -4.77 31.18
CA ASP A 123 8.26 -4.95 32.21
C ASP A 123 7.67 -4.98 33.63
N GLY A 124 7.84 -6.12 34.32
CA GLY A 124 7.56 -6.25 35.75
C GLY A 124 6.15 -6.65 36.18
N VAL A 125 5.27 -7.09 35.26
CA VAL A 125 3.95 -7.63 35.62
C VAL A 125 3.79 -9.03 35.02
N ASP A 126 3.42 -10.01 35.85
CA ASP A 126 3.10 -11.39 35.45
C ASP A 126 2.17 -11.37 34.22
N CYS A 127 2.69 -11.86 33.09
CA CYS A 127 1.97 -11.88 31.83
C CYS A 127 1.08 -13.13 31.77
N GLU A 128 -0.18 -12.96 32.09
CA GLU A 128 -1.18 -14.04 32.15
C GLU A 128 -1.73 -14.47 30.77
N GLN A 129 -1.26 -13.89 29.65
CA GLN A 129 -1.77 -14.20 28.32
C GLN A 129 -0.69 -14.69 27.36
N THR A 130 -0.44 -16.01 27.41
CA THR A 130 0.16 -16.76 26.30
C THR A 130 -0.91 -17.05 25.26
N TYR A 131 -0.72 -16.56 24.04
CA TYR A 131 -1.60 -16.89 22.92
C TYR A 131 -1.12 -18.19 22.26
N ASP A 132 -1.80 -19.30 22.54
CA ASP A 132 -1.62 -20.56 21.79
C ASP A 132 -2.61 -20.59 20.62
N PHE A 133 -2.40 -19.70 19.65
CA PHE A 133 -3.30 -19.58 18.49
C PHE A 133 -2.55 -19.13 17.24
N ASN A 134 -2.30 -20.08 16.34
CA ASN A 134 -1.82 -19.80 14.99
C ASN A 134 -3.02 -19.56 14.07
N ASP A 135 -3.14 -18.36 13.48
CA ASP A 135 -4.22 -18.01 12.56
C ASP A 135 -3.90 -18.41 11.11
N TYR A 136 -3.84 -19.72 10.84
CA TYR A 136 -3.48 -20.26 9.53
C TYR A 136 -4.25 -19.64 8.37
N HIS A 137 -5.55 -19.41 8.54
CA HIS A 137 -6.39 -18.85 7.47
C HIS A 137 -6.04 -17.38 7.15
N LEU A 138 -5.71 -16.57 8.17
CA LEU A 138 -5.27 -15.20 7.91
C LEU A 138 -3.86 -15.16 7.32
N VAL A 139 -2.97 -16.03 7.80
CA VAL A 139 -1.63 -16.17 7.24
C VAL A 139 -1.69 -16.54 5.77
N ASP A 140 -2.52 -17.52 5.42
CA ASP A 140 -2.78 -17.93 4.03
C ASP A 140 -3.34 -16.78 3.20
N TYR A 141 -4.42 -16.13 3.65
CA TYR A 141 -5.03 -15.00 2.95
C TYR A 141 -4.06 -13.85 2.66
N LEU A 142 -3.28 -13.42 3.66
CA LEU A 142 -2.30 -12.35 3.46
C LEU A 142 -1.12 -12.78 2.59
N THR A 143 -0.77 -14.07 2.59
CA THR A 143 0.37 -14.58 1.81
C THR A 143 -0.02 -14.83 0.36
N GLY A 144 -1.17 -15.46 0.12
CA GLY A 144 -1.65 -15.85 -1.21
C GLY A 144 -2.21 -14.68 -2.01
N ASP A 145 -2.95 -13.79 -1.36
CA ASP A 145 -3.64 -12.71 -2.07
C ASP A 145 -2.81 -11.42 -2.00
N PHE A 146 -2.56 -10.91 -0.79
CA PHE A 146 -1.92 -9.60 -0.61
C PHE A 146 -0.45 -9.60 -1.03
N LEU A 147 0.37 -10.54 -0.53
CA LEU A 147 1.79 -10.55 -0.88
C LEU A 147 2.02 -10.81 -2.38
N GLU A 148 1.16 -11.59 -3.03
CA GLU A 148 1.22 -11.80 -4.48
C GLU A 148 0.97 -10.50 -5.25
N GLU A 149 -0.09 -9.76 -4.91
CA GLU A 149 -0.40 -8.43 -5.47
C GLU A 149 0.78 -7.46 -5.23
N GLN A 150 1.29 -7.39 -3.99
CA GLN A 150 2.43 -6.53 -3.62
C GLN A 150 3.69 -6.83 -4.45
N TYR A 151 4.08 -8.10 -4.60
CA TYR A 151 5.31 -8.44 -5.31
C TYR A 151 5.19 -8.17 -6.82
N ARG A 152 4.00 -8.35 -7.40
CA ARG A 152 3.73 -7.97 -8.80
C ARG A 152 3.79 -6.46 -8.98
N GLY A 153 3.13 -5.69 -8.12
CA GLY A 153 3.12 -4.23 -8.15
C GLY A 153 4.53 -3.65 -8.01
N GLN A 154 5.32 -4.11 -7.04
CA GLN A 154 6.72 -3.67 -6.89
C GLN A 154 7.57 -3.97 -8.12
N ARG A 155 7.43 -5.17 -8.71
CA ARG A 155 8.18 -5.53 -9.91
C ARG A 155 7.80 -4.63 -11.09
N ASP A 156 6.52 -4.34 -11.25
CA ASP A 156 6.03 -3.45 -12.30
C ASP A 156 6.59 -2.03 -12.13
N LEU A 157 6.43 -1.43 -10.94
CA LEU A 157 6.96 -0.10 -10.62
C LEU A 157 8.48 -0.02 -10.82
N ALA A 158 9.24 -1.01 -10.33
CA ALA A 158 10.69 -1.06 -10.53
C ALA A 158 11.09 -1.13 -12.01
N GLY A 159 10.30 -1.83 -12.83
CA GLY A 159 10.47 -1.88 -14.28
C GLY A 159 10.21 -0.53 -14.94
N LYS A 160 9.15 0.16 -14.52
CA LYS A 160 8.79 1.52 -14.97
C LYS A 160 9.88 2.54 -14.60
N VAL A 161 10.36 2.52 -13.35
CA VAL A 161 11.50 3.36 -12.89
C VAL A 161 12.72 3.14 -13.79
N SER A 162 13.13 1.88 -13.96
CA SER A 162 14.33 1.54 -14.74
C SER A 162 14.24 2.00 -16.20
N THR A 163 13.05 1.91 -16.79
CA THR A 163 12.81 2.31 -18.18
C THR A 163 12.81 3.82 -18.34
N LEU A 164 12.02 4.51 -17.51
CA LEU A 164 11.91 5.96 -17.56
C LEU A 164 13.23 6.64 -17.20
N GLU A 165 14.00 6.14 -16.23
CA GLU A 165 15.33 6.68 -15.93
C GLU A 165 16.28 6.66 -17.13
N LYS A 166 16.27 5.57 -17.92
CA LYS A 166 17.08 5.46 -19.14
C LYS A 166 16.61 6.45 -20.21
N MET A 167 15.29 6.61 -20.36
CA MET A 167 14.70 7.59 -21.28
C MET A 167 15.04 9.02 -20.87
N MET A 168 14.95 9.34 -19.58
CA MET A 168 15.29 10.66 -19.04
C MET A 168 16.77 10.99 -19.24
N LYS A 169 17.68 10.02 -19.05
CA LYS A 169 19.11 10.22 -19.32
C LYS A 169 19.44 10.55 -20.77
N THR A 170 18.66 10.04 -21.72
CA THR A 170 18.96 10.17 -23.16
C THR A 170 18.14 11.26 -23.86
N GLN A 171 16.90 11.49 -23.42
CA GLN A 171 15.92 12.35 -24.09
C GLN A 171 15.32 13.43 -23.18
N GLY A 172 15.66 13.46 -21.88
CA GLY A 172 15.12 14.42 -20.92
C GLY A 172 13.59 14.47 -20.91
N ALA A 173 13.01 15.67 -20.96
CA ALA A 173 11.56 15.89 -20.92
C ALA A 173 10.78 15.18 -22.05
N LEU A 174 11.40 14.99 -23.23
CA LEU A 174 10.76 14.21 -24.31
C LEU A 174 10.61 12.74 -23.90
N GLY A 175 11.57 12.19 -23.18
CA GLY A 175 11.52 10.83 -22.64
C GLY A 175 10.32 10.63 -21.73
N GLU A 176 10.10 11.54 -20.78
CA GLU A 176 8.93 11.50 -19.89
C GLU A 176 7.61 11.66 -20.63
N PHE A 177 7.55 12.57 -21.61
CA PHE A 177 6.35 12.75 -22.43
C PHE A 177 6.00 11.49 -23.22
N LEU A 178 6.97 10.85 -23.88
CA LEU A 178 6.74 9.61 -24.62
C LEU A 178 6.31 8.46 -23.71
N PHE A 179 6.93 8.36 -22.52
CA PHE A 179 6.55 7.36 -21.52
C PHE A 179 5.12 7.57 -21.01
N ASP A 180 4.72 8.82 -20.75
CA ASP A 180 3.35 9.16 -20.37
C ASP A 180 2.33 8.73 -21.44
N LYS A 181 2.63 8.93 -22.73
CA LYS A 181 1.76 8.46 -23.82
C LYS A 181 1.63 6.94 -23.86
N LYS A 182 2.70 6.22 -23.58
CA LYS A 182 2.65 4.75 -23.46
C LYS A 182 1.76 4.29 -22.30
N LEU A 183 1.89 4.91 -21.13
CA LEU A 183 1.03 4.61 -19.97
C LEU A 183 -0.45 4.83 -20.30
N LEU A 184 -0.77 5.92 -21.01
CA LEU A 184 -2.15 6.26 -21.34
C LEU A 184 -2.80 5.26 -22.31
N ASN A 185 -2.02 4.74 -23.25
CA ASN A 185 -2.50 3.80 -24.26
C ASN A 185 -2.54 2.34 -23.78
N GLY A 186 -2.05 2.06 -22.57
CA GLY A 186 -1.97 0.68 -22.05
C GLY A 186 -0.96 -0.19 -22.79
N GLU A 187 0.08 0.42 -23.37
CA GLU A 187 1.14 -0.32 -24.06
C GLU A 187 2.08 -0.98 -23.01
N PRO A 188 2.40 -2.28 -23.16
CA PRO A 188 3.28 -3.00 -22.23
C PRO A 188 4.74 -2.50 -22.24
#